data_AF-A0A6L8E912-F1
#
_entry.id   AF-A0A6L8E912-F1
#
_cell.length_a   1.000
_cell.length_b   1.000
_cell.length_c   1.000
_cell.angle_alpha   90.00
_cell.angle_beta   90.00
_cell.angle_gamma   90.00
#
_symmetry.space_group_name_H-M   'P 1'
#
loop_
_entity.id
_entity.type
_entity.pdbx_description
1 polymer ?
#
loop_
_entity_poly.entity_id
_entity_poly.type
_entity_poly.pdbx_seq_one_letter_code
_entity_poly.pdbx_strand_id
1 'polypeptide(L)'
;LEGGMTNGEDLVVRAAIKPISTVPRRMPTADLHTGAEATSFYERSDACVVPAAAVIGEAMLAIVLAGAALEKFGGDHVEELRRNHAAFRESVGAPPPAPAPPAPPPPPPPAAARGPPPHTP
;
A
#
# COMPACT_ATOMS: atom_id res chain seq x y z
N LEU A 1 6.06 -14.67 -1.28
CA LEU A 1 5.63 -15.40 -0.06
C LEU A 1 5.12 -16.75 -0.48
N GLU A 2 5.67 -17.81 0.11
CA GLU A 2 5.26 -19.19 -0.13
C GLU A 2 5.05 -19.87 1.22
N GLY A 3 3.91 -20.52 1.42
CA GLY A 3 3.60 -21.17 2.71
C GLY A 3 3.62 -20.23 3.92
N GLY A 4 3.40 -18.92 3.72
CA GLY A 4 3.46 -17.92 4.79
C GLY A 4 4.87 -17.42 5.13
N MET A 5 5.90 -17.84 4.40
CA MET A 5 7.30 -17.44 4.63
C MET A 5 7.87 -16.63 3.46
N THR A 6 8.90 -15.84 3.73
CA THR A 6 9.71 -15.19 2.70
C THR A 6 10.54 -16.24 1.96
N ASN A 7 10.58 -16.15 0.64
CA ASN A 7 11.30 -17.07 -0.25
C ASN A 7 12.60 -16.45 -0.81
N GLY A 8 12.96 -15.24 -0.37
CA GLY A 8 14.17 -14.51 -0.82
C GLY A 8 13.96 -13.55 -1.98
N GLU A 9 12.80 -13.62 -2.66
CA GLU A 9 12.40 -12.70 -3.72
C GLU A 9 11.79 -11.39 -3.18
N ASP A 10 11.58 -10.41 -4.07
CA ASP A 10 10.92 -9.15 -3.74
C ASP A 10 9.54 -9.36 -3.10
N LEU A 11 9.31 -8.67 -1.98
CA LEU A 11 8.01 -8.68 -1.31
C LEU A 11 7.07 -7.66 -1.95
N VAL A 12 6.24 -8.13 -2.89
CA VAL A 12 5.25 -7.29 -3.57
C VAL A 12 3.91 -7.33 -2.85
N VAL A 13 3.47 -6.18 -2.31
CA VAL A 13 2.17 -6.00 -1.66
C VAL A 13 1.32 -5.02 -2.46
N ARG A 14 0.04 -5.34 -2.68
CA ARG A 14 -0.93 -4.44 -3.31
C ARG A 14 -2.08 -4.19 -2.35
N ALA A 15 -2.44 -2.93 -2.18
CA ALA A 15 -3.55 -2.52 -1.33
C ALA A 15 -4.64 -1.83 -2.16
N ALA A 16 -5.89 -2.07 -1.79
CA ALA A 16 -7.04 -1.36 -2.34
C ALA A 16 -7.54 -0.36 -1.29
N ILE A 17 -7.74 0.88 -1.71
CA ILE A 17 -8.23 1.95 -0.84
C ILE A 17 -9.52 2.48 -1.42
N LYS A 18 -10.59 2.40 -0.63
CA LYS A 18 -11.82 3.12 -0.96
C LYS A 18 -11.55 4.63 -0.91
N PRO A 19 -12.23 5.44 -1.72
CA PRO A 19 -12.25 6.88 -1.52
C PRO A 19 -12.64 7.20 -0.07
N ILE A 20 -11.81 7.99 0.62
CA ILE A 20 -12.02 8.31 2.04
C ILE A 20 -12.96 9.50 2.20
N SER A 21 -12.74 10.55 1.41
CA SER A 21 -13.53 11.78 1.49
C SER A 21 -14.98 11.58 1.06
N THR A 22 -15.91 12.10 1.85
CA THR A 22 -17.31 12.23 1.45
C THR A 22 -17.39 13.10 0.20
N VAL A 23 -18.17 12.68 -0.81
CA VAL A 23 -18.38 13.47 -2.02
C VAL A 23 -19.08 14.79 -1.66
N PRO A 24 -18.72 15.95 -2.26
CA PRO A 24 -19.37 17.23 -1.97
C PRO A 24 -20.88 17.24 -2.25
N ARG A 25 -21.33 16.42 -3.21
CA ARG A 25 -22.76 16.13 -3.38
C ARG A 25 -23.24 15.37 -2.16
N ARG A 26 -24.09 16.02 -1.36
CA ARG A 26 -24.72 15.42 -0.19
C ARG A 26 -25.43 14.12 -0.56
N MET A 27 -25.11 13.04 0.16
CA MET A 27 -25.69 11.71 -0.04
C MET A 27 -26.77 11.45 1.03
N PRO A 28 -27.83 10.68 0.73
CA PRO A 28 -28.81 10.27 1.73
C PRO A 28 -28.14 9.51 2.87
N THR A 29 -28.54 9.80 4.10
CA THR A 29 -28.14 9.09 5.33
C THR A 29 -29.27 9.18 6.36
N ALA A 30 -29.03 8.72 7.60
CA ALA A 30 -30.01 8.80 8.68
C ALA A 30 -29.39 9.46 9.91
N ASP A 31 -30.19 10.25 10.63
CA ASP A 31 -29.84 10.72 11.97
C ASP A 31 -29.99 9.55 12.96
N LEU A 32 -28.90 9.18 13.63
CA LEU A 32 -28.87 8.04 14.55
C LEU A 32 -29.60 8.30 15.88
N HIS A 33 -29.88 9.56 16.24
CA HIS A 33 -30.65 9.90 17.45
C HIS A 33 -32.15 9.85 17.21
N THR A 34 -32.60 10.34 16.05
CA THR A 34 -34.03 10.48 15.74
C THR A 34 -34.56 9.40 14.80
N GLY A 35 -33.69 8.72 14.05
CA GLY A 35 -34.06 7.78 12.99
C GLY A 35 -34.58 8.44 11.71
N ALA A 36 -34.62 9.77 11.64
CA ALA A 36 -35.13 10.52 10.50
C ALA A 36 -34.14 10.53 9.33
N GLU A 37 -34.67 10.77 8.12
CA GLU A 37 -33.85 10.99 6.93
C GLU A 37 -32.95 12.22 7.12
N ALA A 38 -31.68 12.09 6.76
CA ALA A 38 -30.69 13.13 6.86
C ALA A 38 -29.79 13.12 5.61
N THR A 39 -28.80 14.02 5.58
CA THR A 39 -27.81 14.07 4.51
C THR A 39 -26.39 14.01 5.05
N SER A 40 -25.48 13.46 4.24
CA SER A 40 -24.09 13.26 4.63
C SER A 40 -23.39 14.58 4.99
N PHE A 41 -22.53 14.50 5.98
CA PHE A 41 -21.66 15.60 6.40
C PHE A 41 -20.34 15.56 5.61
N TYR A 42 -19.78 16.73 5.35
CA TYR A 42 -18.58 16.91 4.56
C TYR A 42 -17.48 17.46 5.46
N GLU A 43 -16.44 16.65 5.69
CA GLU A 43 -15.39 16.96 6.67
C GLU A 43 -14.00 17.16 6.05
N ARG A 44 -13.72 16.49 4.94
CA ARG A 44 -12.42 16.53 4.27
C ARG A 44 -12.59 16.77 2.77
N SER A 45 -11.60 17.46 2.19
CA SER A 45 -11.65 17.94 0.80
C SER A 45 -10.58 17.37 -0.12
N ASP A 46 -9.77 16.40 0.34
CA ASP A 46 -8.81 15.75 -0.53
C ASP A 46 -9.51 14.90 -1.61
N ALA A 47 -9.05 15.07 -2.85
CA ALA A 47 -9.56 14.32 -4.00
C ALA A 47 -8.95 12.91 -4.10
N CYS A 48 -7.73 12.72 -3.59
CA CYS A 48 -7.02 11.44 -3.64
C CYS A 48 -6.06 11.30 -2.46
N VAL A 49 -6.19 10.19 -1.72
CA VAL A 49 -5.32 9.85 -0.57
C VAL A 49 -4.31 8.75 -0.90
N VAL A 50 -4.37 8.15 -2.10
CA VAL A 50 -3.58 6.97 -2.48
C VAL A 50 -2.07 7.19 -2.29
N PRO A 51 -1.47 8.34 -2.66
CA PRO A 51 -0.03 8.56 -2.43
C PRO A 51 0.33 8.57 -0.94
N ALA A 52 -0.46 9.25 -0.10
CA ALA A 52 -0.22 9.28 1.34
C ALA A 52 -0.38 7.88 1.97
N ALA A 53 -1.34 7.12 1.48
CA ALA A 53 -1.57 5.77 1.97
C ALA A 53 -0.52 4.75 1.53
N ALA A 54 0.22 5.00 0.44
CA ALA A 54 1.38 4.19 0.08
C ALA A 54 2.47 4.29 1.16
N VAL A 55 2.76 5.51 1.63
CA VAL A 55 3.73 5.74 2.73
C VAL A 55 3.29 5.04 4.01
N ILE A 56 1.99 5.09 4.34
CA ILE A 56 1.43 4.36 5.46
C ILE A 56 1.60 2.84 5.26
N GLY A 57 1.33 2.33 4.06
CA GLY A 57 1.50 0.92 3.72
C GLY A 57 2.95 0.44 3.89
N GLU A 58 3.92 1.22 3.43
CA GLU A 58 5.35 0.93 3.62
C GLU A 58 5.73 0.90 5.10
N ALA A 59 5.27 1.88 5.89
CA ALA A 59 5.53 1.93 7.33
C ALA A 59 4.93 0.71 8.05
N MET A 60 3.68 0.34 7.73
CA MET A 60 3.03 -0.84 8.31
C MET A 60 3.77 -2.13 7.92
N LEU A 61 4.23 -2.23 6.68
CA LEU A 61 5.03 -3.37 6.22
C LEU A 61 6.36 -3.45 6.98
N ALA A 62 7.05 -2.32 7.17
CA ALA A 62 8.31 -2.26 7.91
C ALA A 62 8.13 -2.72 9.37
N ILE A 63 7.03 -2.34 10.04
CA ILE A 63 6.72 -2.78 11.41
C ILE A 63 6.57 -4.31 11.46
N VAL A 64 5.79 -4.88 10.53
CA VAL A 64 5.56 -6.34 10.48
C VAL A 64 6.86 -7.09 10.18
N LEU A 65 7.65 -6.62 9.22
CA LEU A 65 8.93 -7.23 8.85
C LEU A 65 9.97 -7.12 9.97
N ALA A 66 10.03 -5.98 10.66
CA ALA A 66 10.89 -5.82 11.83
C ALA A 66 10.50 -6.78 12.96
N GLY A 67 9.20 -6.93 13.22
CA GLY A 67 8.69 -7.92 14.18
C GLY A 67 9.09 -9.34 13.82
N ALA A 68 8.88 -9.75 12.56
CA ALA A 68 9.28 -11.08 12.08
C ALA A 68 10.81 -11.30 12.14
N ALA A 69 11.60 -10.26 11.87
CA ALA A 69 13.06 -10.34 11.99
C ALA A 69 13.51 -10.49 13.46
N LEU A 70 12.90 -9.74 14.39
CA LEU A 70 13.16 -9.87 15.81
C LEU A 70 12.73 -11.23 16.35
N GLU A 71 11.59 -11.76 15.92
CA GLU A 71 11.14 -13.11 16.30
C GLU A 71 12.10 -14.19 15.81
N LYS A 72 12.63 -14.06 14.58
CA LYS A 72 13.55 -15.04 13.99
C LYS A 72 14.98 -14.96 14.54
N PHE A 73 15.51 -13.75 14.73
CA PHE A 73 16.93 -13.52 15.03
C PHE A 73 17.18 -13.10 16.48
N GLY A 74 16.16 -12.62 17.19
CA GLY A 74 16.27 -12.14 18.57
C GLY A 74 17.24 -10.98 18.74
N GLY A 75 17.66 -10.79 19.99
CA GLY A 75 18.67 -9.82 20.39
C GLY A 75 18.10 -8.59 21.10
N ASP A 76 18.81 -8.13 22.12
CA ASP A 76 18.44 -6.93 22.91
C ASP A 76 19.08 -5.65 22.35
N HIS A 77 20.02 -5.81 21.40
CA HIS A 77 20.78 -4.74 20.76
C HIS A 77 20.92 -5.02 19.26
N VAL A 78 21.02 -3.97 18.45
CA VAL A 78 21.08 -4.09 16.98
C VAL A 78 22.30 -4.90 16.52
N GLU A 79 23.44 -4.78 17.21
CA GLU A 79 24.67 -5.52 16.91
C GLU A 79 24.50 -7.03 17.08
N GLU A 80 23.72 -7.44 18.09
CA GLU A 80 23.42 -8.86 18.33
C GLU A 80 22.49 -9.42 17.25
N LEU A 81 21.41 -8.70 16.93
CA LEU A 81 20.51 -9.09 15.84
C LEU A 81 21.29 -9.22 14.51
N ARG A 82 22.19 -8.28 14.22
CA ARG A 82 23.04 -8.32 13.01
C ARG A 82 23.94 -9.54 12.99
N ARG A 83 24.59 -9.87 14.12
CA ARG A 83 25.44 -11.07 14.24
C ARG A 83 24.64 -12.35 14.01
N ASN A 84 23.47 -12.48 14.64
CA ASN A 84 22.62 -13.65 14.53
C ASN A 84 22.10 -13.83 13.09
N HIS A 85 21.70 -12.74 12.45
CA HIS A 85 21.32 -12.72 11.04
C HIS A 85 22.49 -13.12 10.11
N ALA A 86 23.70 -12.62 10.35
CA ALA A 86 24.88 -12.98 9.54
C ALA A 86 25.21 -14.47 9.66
N ALA A 87 25.23 -15.01 10.89
CA ALA A 87 25.44 -16.44 11.12
C ALA A 87 24.36 -17.31 10.44
N PHE A 88 23.10 -16.87 10.46
CA PHE A 88 22.03 -17.54 9.72
C PHE A 88 22.27 -17.49 8.20
N ARG A 89 22.72 -16.37 7.66
CA ARG A 89 23.02 -16.28 6.22
C ARG A 89 24.18 -17.19 5.80
N GLU A 90 25.21 -17.31 6.63
CA GLU A 90 26.32 -18.23 6.38
C GLU A 90 25.87 -19.69 6.39
N SER A 91 24.94 -20.07 7.28
CA SER A 91 24.46 -21.46 7.36
C SER A 91 23.56 -21.87 6.18
N VAL A 92 22.84 -20.91 5.58
CA VAL A 92 21.92 -21.17 4.46
C VAL A 92 22.60 -20.98 3.09
N GLY A 93 23.70 -20.24 3.02
CA GLY A 93 24.46 -19.99 1.78
C GLY A 93 24.02 -18.73 1.03
N ALA A 94 24.57 -18.53 -0.17
CA ALA A 94 24.29 -17.34 -0.97
C ALA A 94 22.83 -17.33 -1.49
N PRO A 95 22.13 -16.19 -1.43
CA PRO A 95 20.81 -16.08 -2.02
C PRO A 95 20.88 -16.24 -3.55
N PRO A 96 19.78 -16.65 -4.20
CA PRO A 96 19.69 -16.63 -5.65
C PRO A 96 19.91 -15.19 -6.18
N PRO A 97 20.39 -15.04 -7.42
CA PRO A 97 20.58 -13.72 -8.03
C PRO A 97 19.25 -12.98 -8.06
N ALA A 98 19.29 -11.66 -7.81
CA ALA A 98 18.10 -10.82 -7.81
C ALA A 98 17.34 -10.96 -9.15
N PRO A 99 16.00 -10.99 -9.12
CA PRO A 99 15.20 -11.06 -10.34
C PRO A 99 15.46 -9.83 -11.22
N ALA A 100 15.37 -10.02 -12.54
CA ALA A 100 15.49 -8.92 -13.48
C ALA A 100 14.41 -7.85 -13.18
N PRO A 101 14.74 -6.55 -13.29
CA PRO A 101 13.78 -5.49 -13.03
C PRO A 101 12.52 -5.68 -13.90
N PRO A 102 11.32 -5.37 -13.38
CA PRO A 102 10.10 -5.50 -14.15
C PRO A 102 10.18 -4.65 -15.42
N ALA A 103 9.65 -5.18 -16.53
CA ALA A 103 9.55 -4.42 -17.76
C ALA A 103 8.80 -3.11 -17.52
N PRO A 104 9.22 -1.99 -18.15
CA PRO A 104 8.52 -0.73 -18.00
C PRO A 104 7.05 -0.88 -18.39
N PRO A 105 6.12 -0.19 -17.70
CA PRO A 105 4.72 -0.23 -18.07
C PRO A 105 4.56 0.19 -19.53
N PRO A 106 3.61 -0.41 -20.28
CA PRO A 106 3.34 0.00 -21.64
C PRO A 106 2.99 1.49 -21.67
N PRO A 107 3.35 2.22 -22.74
CA PRO A 107 2.99 3.62 -22.86
C PRO A 107 1.47 3.80 -22.73
N PRO A 108 1.00 4.89 -22.12
CA PRO A 108 -0.42 5.16 -22.05
C PRO A 108 -1.02 5.15 -23.47
N PRO A 109 -2.27 4.67 -23.64
CA PRO A 109 -2.93 4.74 -24.93
C PRO A 109 -2.92 6.21 -25.43
N PRO A 110 -2.78 6.46 -26.74
CA PRO A 110 -2.83 7.80 -27.28
C PRO A 110 -4.11 8.48 -26.78
N ALA A 111 -3.98 9.70 -26.28
CA ALA A 111 -5.14 10.48 -25.85
C ALA A 111 -6.16 10.47 -26.98
N ALA A 112 -7.35 9.90 -26.72
CA ALA A 112 -8.44 9.95 -27.67
C ALA A 112 -8.62 11.43 -28.04
N ALA A 113 -8.49 11.73 -29.34
CA ALA A 113 -8.66 13.08 -29.85
C ALA A 113 -9.99 13.60 -29.29
N ARG A 114 -9.92 14.60 -28.40
CA ARG A 114 -11.11 15.29 -27.92
C ARG A 114 -11.73 15.89 -29.17
N GLY A 115 -12.84 15.30 -29.63
CA GLY A 115 -13.65 15.90 -30.69
C GLY A 115 -13.98 17.35 -30.31
N PRO A 116 -14.19 18.23 -31.31
CA PRO A 116 -14.55 19.61 -31.05
C PRO A 116 -15.75 19.68 -30.09
N PRO A 117 -15.76 20.63 -29.14
CA PRO A 117 -16.89 20.78 -28.23
C PRO A 117 -18.18 20.97 -29.04
N PRO A 118 -19.31 20.37 -28.60
CA PRO A 118 -20.58 20.59 -29.29
C PRO A 118 -20.89 22.08 -29.28
N HIS A 119 -21.05 22.66 -30.46
CA HIS A 119 -21.66 23.96 -30.61
C HIS A 119 -23.14 23.80 -30.22
N THR A 120 -23.48 24.22 -29.01
CA THR A 120 -24.87 24.41 -28.62
C THR A 120 -25.38 25.70 -29.28
N PRO A 121 -26.56 25.69 -29.93
CA PRO A 121 -27.23 26.92 -30.37
C PRO A 121 -27.74 27.76 -29.19
#